data_AF-A0A8S2G831-F1
#
_entry.id   AF-A0A8S2G831-F1
#
_cell.length_a   1.000
_cell.length_b   1.000
_cell.length_c   1.000
_cell.angle_alpha   90.00
_cell.angle_beta   90.00
_cell.angle_gamma   90.00
#
_symmetry.space_group_name_H-M   'P 1'
#
loop_
_entity.id
_entity.type
_entity.pdbx_description
1 polymer ?
#
loop_
_entity_poly.entity_id
_entity_poly.type
_entity_poly.pdbx_seq_one_letter_code
_entity_poly.pdbx_strand_id
1 'polypeptide(L)'
;MNISVEHQIPFSSPPAEWLRIFIIILFVLITIIGVIGNGFVLICILSKDMKTRRSPTNLLLMNMSCADLLLLIFNVFDIVQLARDSSWPTRWMLGEALCKIVRFSQVVGCYVSVQTLFVISVER
;
A
#
# COMPACT_ATOMS: atom_id res chain seq x y z
N MET A 1 32.81 -1.72 -31.69
CA MET A 1 31.92 -2.85 -32.01
C MET A 1 31.99 -3.82 -30.84
N ASN A 2 30.82 -4.18 -30.30
CA ASN A 2 30.56 -5.16 -29.23
C ASN A 2 30.76 -4.72 -27.76
N ILE A 3 29.73 -4.04 -27.24
CA ILE A 3 29.35 -4.06 -25.82
C ILE A 3 28.31 -5.17 -25.67
N SER A 4 28.74 -6.36 -25.31
CA SER A 4 27.89 -7.47 -24.89
C SER A 4 28.67 -8.26 -23.85
N VAL A 5 28.02 -8.64 -22.75
CA VAL A 5 28.50 -9.51 -21.64
C VAL A 5 28.68 -8.77 -20.30
N GLU A 6 27.59 -8.15 -19.79
CA GLU A 6 27.34 -8.07 -18.33
C GLU A 6 25.85 -7.88 -17.95
N HIS A 7 24.90 -8.03 -18.89
CA HIS A 7 23.46 -7.85 -18.62
C HIS A 7 22.61 -9.12 -18.83
N GLN A 8 23.19 -10.31 -18.65
CA GLN A 8 22.38 -11.51 -18.45
C GLN A 8 22.23 -11.76 -16.95
N ILE A 9 21.38 -10.96 -16.30
CA ILE A 9 20.61 -11.51 -15.18
C ILE A 9 19.64 -12.49 -15.84
N PRO A 10 19.74 -13.81 -15.60
CA PRO A 10 18.75 -14.72 -16.12
C PRO A 10 17.42 -14.38 -15.44
N PHE A 11 16.47 -13.82 -16.21
CA PHE A 11 15.08 -13.66 -15.82
C PHE A 11 14.36 -15.03 -15.86
N SER A 12 14.98 -16.04 -15.25
CA SER A 12 14.41 -17.38 -15.08
C SER A 12 14.85 -17.94 -13.73
N SER A 13 14.40 -17.28 -12.66
CA SER A 13 14.39 -17.87 -11.34
C SER A 13 13.01 -18.53 -11.14
N PRO A 14 12.86 -19.86 -11.25
CA PRO A 14 11.61 -20.54 -10.89
C PRO A 14 11.04 -20.23 -9.49
N PRO A 15 11.78 -19.67 -8.48
CA PRO A 15 11.15 -19.21 -7.24
C PRO A 15 10.37 -17.88 -7.33
N ALA A 16 10.48 -17.07 -8.39
CA ALA A 16 9.91 -15.71 -8.41
C ALA A 16 8.41 -15.65 -8.72
N GLU A 17 7.88 -16.57 -9.54
CA GLU A 17 6.44 -16.57 -9.91
C GLU A 17 5.56 -16.98 -8.74
N TRP A 18 5.95 -18.01 -7.97
CA TRP A 18 5.23 -18.41 -6.76
C TRP A 18 5.22 -17.30 -5.72
N LEU A 19 6.34 -16.60 -5.57
CA LEU A 19 6.46 -15.45 -4.70
C LEU A 19 5.56 -14.29 -5.16
N ARG A 20 5.50 -14.01 -6.46
CA ARG A 20 4.63 -13.00 -7.04
C ARG A 20 3.15 -13.31 -6.78
N ILE A 21 2.72 -14.54 -7.06
CA ILE A 21 1.35 -15.00 -6.79
C ILE A 21 1.03 -14.90 -5.30
N PHE A 22 1.96 -15.33 -4.45
CA PHE A 22 1.81 -15.24 -2.99
C PHE A 22 1.66 -13.78 -2.51
N ILE A 23 2.47 -12.86 -3.02
CA ILE A 23 2.40 -11.42 -2.70
C ILE A 23 1.06 -10.84 -3.16
N ILE A 24 0.58 -11.18 -4.35
CA ILE A 24 -0.73 -10.74 -4.86
C ILE A 24 -1.84 -11.20 -3.89
N ILE A 25 -1.84 -12.47 -3.49
CA ILE A 25 -2.84 -13.02 -2.56
C ILE A 25 -2.80 -12.28 -1.23
N LEU A 26 -1.61 -12.07 -0.66
CA LEU A 26 -1.46 -11.34 0.59
C LEU A 26 -1.97 -9.90 0.48
N PHE A 27 -1.64 -9.19 -0.59
CA PHE A 27 -2.07 -7.81 -0.79
C PHE A 27 -3.59 -7.71 -0.95
N VAL A 28 -4.22 -8.67 -1.63
CA VAL A 28 -5.68 -8.76 -1.72
C VAL A 28 -6.30 -8.97 -0.33
N LEU A 29 -5.77 -9.91 0.45
CA LEU A 29 -6.28 -10.19 1.80
C LEU A 29 -6.13 -8.98 2.74
N ILE A 30 -4.95 -8.33 2.73
CA ILE A 30 -4.69 -7.11 3.51
C ILE A 30 -5.65 -6.00 3.09
N THR A 31 -5.91 -5.87 1.78
CA THR A 31 -6.86 -4.88 1.25
C THR A 31 -8.27 -5.13 1.80
N ILE A 32 -8.77 -6.37 1.73
CA ILE A 32 -10.11 -6.72 2.20
C ILE A 32 -10.23 -6.50 3.71
N ILE A 33 -9.32 -7.07 4.50
CA ILE A 33 -9.33 -6.97 5.96
C ILE A 33 -9.18 -5.50 6.38
N GLY A 34 -8.26 -4.77 5.74
CA GLY A 34 -8.00 -3.37 6.01
C GLY A 34 -9.19 -2.47 5.69
N VAL A 35 -9.90 -2.69 4.57
CA VAL A 35 -11.08 -1.89 4.20
C VAL A 35 -12.20 -2.11 5.21
N ILE A 36 -12.43 -3.37 5.60
CA ILE A 36 -13.47 -3.71 6.58
C ILE A 36 -13.13 -3.11 7.95
N GLY A 37 -11.90 -3.32 8.44
CA GLY A 37 -11.47 -2.85 9.75
C GLY A 37 -11.43 -1.33 9.86
N ASN A 38 -10.71 -0.67 8.95
CA ASN A 38 -10.57 0.79 8.98
C ASN A 38 -11.87 1.50 8.60
N GLY A 39 -12.65 0.92 7.69
CA GLY A 39 -14.00 1.41 7.37
C GLY A 39 -14.93 1.35 8.58
N PHE A 40 -14.93 0.25 9.33
CA PHE A 40 -15.73 0.11 10.54
C PHE A 40 -15.35 1.14 11.62
N VAL A 41 -14.06 1.34 11.86
CA VAL A 41 -13.56 2.37 12.79
C VAL A 41 -14.02 3.76 12.37
N LEU A 42 -13.88 4.08 11.08
CA LEU A 42 -14.29 5.37 10.53
C LEU A 42 -15.80 5.59 10.69
N ILE A 43 -16.63 4.60 10.34
CA ILE A 43 -18.09 4.67 10.48
C ILE A 43 -18.49 4.82 11.95
N CYS A 44 -17.85 4.08 12.85
CA CYS A 44 -18.10 4.16 14.29
C CYS A 44 -17.84 5.57 14.83
N ILE A 45 -16.72 6.20 14.43
CA ILE A 45 -16.39 7.57 14.84
C ILE A 45 -17.36 8.57 14.20
N LEU A 46 -17.68 8.40 12.91
CA LEU A 46 -18.65 9.23 12.18
C LEU A 46 -20.10 9.05 12.64
N SER A 47 -20.40 8.06 13.47
CA SER A 47 -21.72 7.88 14.07
C SER A 47 -21.84 8.56 15.44
N LYS A 48 -20.72 8.95 16.07
CA LYS A 48 -20.71 9.64 17.38
C LYS A 48 -21.08 11.13 17.25
N ASP A 49 -21.45 11.78 18.35
CA ASP A 49 -21.72 13.23 18.37
C ASP A 49 -20.50 14.08 17.99
N MET A 50 -20.76 15.26 17.41
CA MET A 50 -19.73 16.22 16.96
C MET A 50 -18.74 16.62 18.06
N LYS A 51 -19.21 16.71 19.31
CA LYS A 51 -18.36 17.04 20.47
C LYS A 51 -17.38 15.90 20.79
N THR A 52 -17.84 14.65 20.68
CA THR A 52 -17.01 13.46 20.87
C THR A 52 -16.04 13.24 19.71
N ARG A 53 -16.43 13.52 18.47
CA ARG A 53 -15.53 13.41 17.29
C ARG A 53 -14.28 14.30 17.38
N ARG A 54 -14.39 15.47 18.03
CA ARG A 54 -13.28 16.43 18.18
C ARG A 54 -12.32 16.11 19.32
N SER A 55 -12.51 15.00 20.04
CA SER A 55 -11.51 14.53 20.99
C SER A 55 -10.19 14.24 20.25
N PRO A 56 -9.02 14.63 20.80
CA PRO A 56 -7.72 14.43 20.15
C PRO A 56 -7.50 12.97 19.75
N THR A 57 -7.93 12.02 20.58
CA THR A 57 -7.84 10.58 20.29
C THR A 57 -8.74 10.16 19.12
N ASN A 58 -9.95 10.71 19.01
CA ASN A 58 -10.86 10.36 17.91
C ASN A 58 -10.44 11.00 16.58
N LEU A 59 -9.85 12.20 16.61
CA LEU A 59 -9.25 12.82 15.42
C LEU A 59 -8.02 12.03 14.94
N LEU A 60 -7.20 11.55 15.88
CA LEU A 60 -6.07 10.68 15.57
C LEU A 60 -6.53 9.37 14.90
N LEU A 61 -7.51 8.69 15.51
CA LEU A 61 -8.07 7.45 14.97
C LEU A 61 -8.69 7.68 13.58
N MET A 62 -9.41 8.78 13.38
CA MET A 62 -9.99 9.13 12.08
C MET A 62 -8.90 9.37 11.02
N ASN A 63 -7.84 10.10 11.37
CA ASN A 63 -6.70 10.34 10.49
C ASN A 63 -5.94 9.05 10.15
N MET A 64 -5.76 8.16 11.12
CA MET A 64 -5.17 6.83 10.91
C MET A 64 -6.02 6.01 9.93
N SER A 65 -7.32 5.85 10.20
CA SER A 65 -8.22 5.09 9.32
C SER A 65 -8.30 5.67 7.90
N CYS A 66 -8.29 7.00 7.75
CA CYS A 66 -8.23 7.64 6.43
C CYS A 66 -6.90 7.35 5.69
N ALA A 67 -5.76 7.43 6.39
CA ALA A 67 -4.45 7.13 5.81
C ALA A 67 -4.35 5.65 5.37
N ASP A 68 -4.87 4.73 6.19
CA ASP A 68 -4.93 3.32 5.84
C ASP A 68 -5.85 3.06 4.64
N LEU A 69 -7.03 3.67 4.58
CA LEU A 69 -7.91 3.56 3.40
C LEU A 69 -7.25 4.08 2.12
N LEU A 70 -6.51 5.19 2.21
CA LEU A 70 -5.71 5.70 1.08
C LEU A 70 -4.63 4.69 0.67
N LEU A 71 -3.90 4.09 1.63
CA LEU A 71 -2.92 3.05 1.34
C LEU A 71 -3.54 1.84 0.64
N LEU A 72 -4.72 1.39 1.09
CA LEU A 72 -5.40 0.24 0.50
C LEU A 72 -5.83 0.55 -0.94
N ILE A 73 -6.23 1.79 -1.23
CA ILE A 73 -6.48 2.26 -2.60
C ILE A 73 -5.20 2.16 -3.45
N PHE A 74 -4.06 2.67 -2.95
CA PHE A 74 -2.78 2.56 -3.67
C PHE A 74 -2.33 1.10 -3.86
N ASN A 75 -2.59 0.25 -2.89
CA ASN A 75 -2.27 -1.17 -2.94
C ASN A 75 -3.03 -1.89 -4.07
N VAL A 76 -4.29 -1.52 -4.35
CA VAL A 76 -5.03 -2.07 -5.49
C VAL A 76 -4.36 -1.74 -6.82
N PHE A 77 -3.79 -0.53 -6.96
CA PHE A 77 -3.01 -0.19 -8.15
C PHE A 77 -1.75 -1.07 -8.27
N ASP A 78 -1.03 -1.30 -7.17
CA ASP A 78 0.14 -2.21 -7.18
C ASP A 78 -0.24 -3.65 -7.53
N ILE A 79 -1.38 -4.15 -7.04
CA ILE A 79 -1.91 -5.49 -7.38
C ILE A 79 -2.22 -5.60 -8.87
N VAL A 80 -2.93 -4.63 -9.45
CA VAL A 80 -3.29 -4.61 -10.89
C VAL A 80 -2.03 -4.57 -11.76
N GLN A 81 -0.99 -3.89 -11.28
CA GLN A 81 0.30 -3.82 -11.97
C GLN A 81 1.06 -5.13 -11.87
N LEU A 82 1.10 -5.73 -10.69
CA LEU A 82 1.75 -7.03 -10.49
C LEU A 82 1.02 -8.15 -11.22
N ALA A 83 -0.29 -8.04 -11.41
CA ALA A 83 -1.10 -9.01 -12.15
C ALA A 83 -0.98 -8.91 -13.68
N ARG A 84 -0.49 -7.78 -14.22
CA ARG A 84 -0.32 -7.63 -15.68
C ARG A 84 0.88 -8.45 -16.16
N ASP A 85 0.67 -9.28 -17.17
CA ASP A 85 1.70 -10.19 -17.69
C ASP A 85 2.89 -9.48 -18.37
N SER A 86 4.05 -10.13 -18.23
CA SER A 86 5.36 -9.78 -18.79
C SER A 86 5.44 -9.77 -20.33
N SER A 87 4.34 -10.09 -21.01
CA SER A 87 4.22 -10.20 -22.47
C SER A 87 3.89 -8.88 -23.17
N TRP A 88 3.56 -7.82 -22.42
CA TRP A 88 3.53 -6.46 -22.96
C TRP A 88 4.96 -5.92 -23.08
N PRO A 89 5.30 -5.23 -24.19
CA PRO A 89 6.67 -4.79 -24.44
C PRO A 89 7.17 -3.94 -23.26
N THR A 90 8.43 -4.17 -22.90
CA THR A 90 9.29 -3.55 -21.87
C THR A 90 9.40 -2.02 -21.92
N ARG A 91 8.49 -1.35 -22.62
CA ARG A 91 8.19 0.06 -22.39
C ARG A 91 7.18 0.12 -21.26
N TRP A 92 7.62 0.69 -20.15
CA TRP A 92 6.80 1.23 -19.07
C TRP A 92 5.77 2.23 -19.62
N MET A 93 4.72 1.76 -20.31
CA MET A 93 3.74 2.62 -20.98
C MET A 93 2.71 3.20 -20.02
N LEU A 94 2.72 2.76 -18.75
CA LEU A 94 2.09 3.50 -17.64
C LEU A 94 3.01 4.60 -17.04
N GLY A 95 4.20 4.81 -17.63
CA GLY A 95 5.02 6.01 -17.47
C GLY A 95 5.55 6.25 -16.05
N GLU A 96 6.25 7.37 -15.87
CA GLU A 96 6.74 7.88 -14.58
C GLU A 96 5.72 7.83 -13.43
N ALA A 97 4.43 7.78 -13.73
CA ALA A 97 3.35 7.66 -12.76
C ALA A 97 3.52 6.45 -11.85
N LEU A 98 3.99 5.30 -12.35
CA LEU A 98 4.22 4.11 -11.52
C LEU A 98 5.42 4.25 -10.59
N CYS A 99 6.53 4.82 -11.10
CA CYS A 99 7.67 5.15 -10.26
C CYS A 99 7.24 6.11 -9.14
N LYS A 100 6.41 7.11 -9.48
CA LYS A 100 5.81 8.04 -8.53
C LYS A 100 4.86 7.34 -7.55
N ILE A 101 4.06 6.36 -7.96
CA ILE A 101 3.14 5.60 -7.09
C ILE A 101 3.92 4.72 -6.10
N VAL A 102 4.95 4.00 -6.55
CA VAL A 102 5.83 3.21 -5.66
C VAL A 102 6.56 4.13 -4.68
N ARG A 103 7.04 5.28 -5.15
CA ARG A 103 7.63 6.30 -4.27
C ARG A 103 6.60 6.83 -3.27
N PHE A 104 5.37 7.02 -3.71
CA PHE A 104 4.27 7.52 -2.89
C PHE A 104 3.87 6.50 -1.81
N SER A 105 3.75 5.21 -2.15
CA SER A 105 3.43 4.15 -1.18
C SER A 105 4.51 4.03 -0.10
N GLN A 106 5.80 4.19 -0.45
CA GLN A 106 6.89 4.27 0.53
C GLN A 106 6.73 5.46 1.50
N VAL A 107 6.39 6.64 0.97
CA VAL A 107 6.17 7.84 1.80
C VAL A 107 4.99 7.64 2.76
N VAL A 108 3.90 7.05 2.28
CA VAL A 108 2.74 6.81 3.14
C VAL A 108 3.01 5.69 4.16
N GLY A 109 3.78 4.66 3.82
CA GLY A 109 4.25 3.65 4.80
C GLY A 109 5.10 4.26 5.93
N CYS A 110 5.92 5.26 5.60
CA CYS A 110 6.64 6.04 6.62
C CYS A 110 5.67 6.84 7.51
N TYR A 111 4.63 7.44 6.92
CA TYR A 111 3.61 8.16 7.68
C TYR A 111 2.84 7.25 8.66
N VAL A 112 2.45 6.04 8.24
CA VAL A 112 1.83 5.05 9.13
C VAL A 112 2.75 4.68 10.29
N SER A 113 4.04 4.47 10.03
CA SER A 113 5.01 4.18 11.08
C SER A 113 5.07 5.30 12.14
N VAL A 114 5.03 6.55 11.70
CA VAL A 114 4.99 7.72 12.62
C VAL A 114 3.69 7.75 13.41
N GLN A 115 2.54 7.45 12.80
CA GLN A 115 1.25 7.37 13.51
C GLN A 115 1.27 6.25 14.56
N THR A 116 1.84 5.08 14.24
CA THR A 116 2.00 3.99 15.20
C THR A 116 2.90 4.40 16.37
N LEU A 117 4.03 5.05 16.10
CA LEU A 117 4.92 5.57 17.14
C LEU A 117 4.21 6.59 18.04
N PHE A 118 3.38 7.46 17.45
CA PHE A 118 2.60 8.44 18.20
C PHE A 118 1.59 7.77 19.14
N VAL A 119 0.85 6.77 18.67
CA VAL A 119 -0.07 6.00 19.52
C VAL A 119 0.67 5.36 20.69
N ILE A 120 1.83 4.74 20.44
CA ILE A 120 2.66 4.13 21.48
C ILE A 120 3.12 5.18 22.51
N SER A 121 3.44 6.40 22.07
CA SER A 121 3.83 7.49 22.96
C SER A 121 2.68 8.08 23.77
N VAL A 122 1.43 7.97 23.31
CA VAL A 122 0.25 8.45 24.04
C VAL A 122 -0.25 7.42 25.06
N GLU A 123 -0.06 6.12 24.80
CA GLU A 123 -0.33 5.07 25.77
C GLU A 123 0.66 5.05 26.95
N ARG A 124 1.82 5.69 26.81
CA ARG A 124 2.86 5.79 27.83
C ARG A 124 2.85 7.14 28.52
#